data_AF-A0A8S8XSL5-F1
#
_entry.id   AF-A0A8S8XSL5-F1
#
_cell.length_a   1.000
_cell.length_b   1.000
_cell.length_c   1.000
_cell.angle_alpha   90.00
_cell.angle_beta   90.00
_cell.angle_gamma   90.00
#
_symmetry.space_group_name_H-M   'P 1'
#
loop_
_entity.id
_entity.type
_entity.pdbx_description
1 polymer ?
#
loop_
_entity_poly.entity_id
_entity_poly.type
_entity_poly.pdbx_seq_one_letter_code
_entity_poly.pdbx_strand_id
1 'polypeptide(L)'
;MKNVEPVTSAEENLLDYEFTMRNVLENARKVKTIAQKHLGGEAQSLTLIVAPEWKNQLSRAAITYLNDGGNVKQFIQVLKEMDFVNESNKGEILAYWNKRMLSQVFKWDDKSKSLILDEINELEVLSDRAEFIAGELDLGEVVVVTAENYPGDDGRENSALPLNPSIVFA
;
A
#
# COMPACT_ATOMS: atom_id res chain seq x y z
N MET A 1 -6.00 31.58 23.56
CA MET A 1 -5.67 30.49 22.62
C MET A 1 -4.82 31.08 21.51
N LYS A 2 -3.67 30.49 21.15
CA LYS A 2 -2.93 30.92 19.96
C LYS A 2 -3.80 30.59 18.74
N ASN A 3 -4.10 31.59 17.91
CA ASN A 3 -4.68 31.35 16.59
C ASN A 3 -3.60 30.63 15.77
N VAL A 4 -3.77 29.33 15.59
CA VAL A 4 -2.99 28.55 14.63
C VAL A 4 -3.74 28.69 13.32
N GLU A 5 -3.05 29.17 12.29
CA GLU A 5 -3.61 29.25 10.95
C GLU A 5 -3.95 27.83 10.44
N PRO A 6 -5.05 27.67 9.68
CA PRO A 6 -5.39 26.37 9.11
C PRO A 6 -4.29 25.92 8.15
N VAL A 7 -4.01 24.61 8.16
CA VAL A 7 -3.03 23.98 7.27
C VAL A 7 -3.46 24.19 5.82
N THR A 8 -2.52 24.56 4.96
CA THR A 8 -2.78 24.68 3.52
C THR A 8 -2.79 23.30 2.85
N SER A 9 -3.46 23.14 1.71
CA SER A 9 -3.50 21.86 0.99
C SER A 9 -2.10 21.35 0.60
N ALA A 10 -1.14 22.25 0.35
CA ALA A 10 0.25 21.87 0.08
C ALA A 10 0.93 21.27 1.32
N GLU A 11 0.66 21.82 2.51
CA GLU A 11 1.17 21.28 3.77
C GLU A 11 0.46 19.98 4.16
N GLU A 12 -0.85 19.85 3.87
CA GLU A 12 -1.57 18.57 4.04
C GLU A 12 -0.95 17.47 3.17
N ASN A 13 -0.72 17.74 1.88
CA ASN A 13 -0.05 16.78 0.99
C ASN A 13 1.33 16.39 1.52
N LEU A 14 2.09 17.35 2.06
CA LEU A 14 3.41 17.06 2.63
C LEU A 14 3.31 16.10 3.83
N LEU A 15 2.35 16.32 4.72
CA LEU A 15 2.09 15.44 5.87
C LEU A 15 1.67 14.04 5.41
N ASP A 16 0.93 13.94 4.32
CA ASP A 16 0.41 12.70 3.76
C ASP A 16 1.52 11.85 3.14
N TYR A 17 2.44 12.52 2.46
CA TYR A 17 3.67 11.90 1.97
C TYR A 17 4.57 11.46 3.12
N GLU A 18 4.71 12.28 4.17
CA GLU A 18 5.49 11.90 5.35
C GLU A 18 4.90 10.67 6.07
N PHE A 19 3.57 10.63 6.23
CA PHE A 19 2.87 9.48 6.81
C PHE A 19 3.17 8.19 6.02
N THR A 20 3.06 8.26 4.69
CA THR A 20 3.30 7.12 3.80
C THR A 20 4.75 6.67 3.88
N MET A 21 5.71 7.59 3.78
CA MET A 21 7.14 7.30 3.88
C MET A 21 7.52 6.66 5.21
N ARG A 22 7.01 7.19 6.33
CA ARG A 22 7.34 6.70 7.67
C ARG A 22 6.96 5.23 7.82
N ASN A 23 5.76 4.87 7.40
CA ASN A 23 5.28 3.50 7.44
C ASN A 23 6.16 2.56 6.59
N VAL A 24 6.54 3.00 5.38
CA VAL A 24 7.41 2.23 4.48
C VAL A 24 8.80 2.03 5.10
N LEU A 25 9.42 3.09 5.62
CA LEU A 25 10.75 3.02 6.24
C LEU A 25 10.76 2.11 7.47
N GLU A 26 9.75 2.20 8.33
CA GLU A 26 9.64 1.33 9.51
C GLU A 26 9.53 -0.13 9.11
N ASN A 27 8.74 -0.45 8.10
CA ASN A 27 8.59 -1.82 7.61
C ASN A 27 9.86 -2.31 6.90
N ALA A 28 10.48 -1.46 6.08
CA ALA A 28 11.73 -1.78 5.38
C ALA A 28 12.86 -2.08 6.38
N ARG A 29 13.01 -1.29 7.45
CA ARG A 29 14.00 -1.53 8.52
C ARG A 29 13.79 -2.88 9.22
N LYS A 30 12.53 -3.22 9.54
CA LYS A 30 12.19 -4.51 10.15
C LYS A 30 12.56 -5.69 9.23
N VAL A 31 12.27 -5.55 7.94
CA VAL A 31 12.52 -6.62 6.95
C VAL A 31 14.00 -6.72 6.57
N LYS A 32 14.74 -5.60 6.47
CA LYS A 32 16.16 -5.56 6.05
C LYS A 32 17.02 -6.54 6.84
N THR A 33 16.89 -6.52 8.17
CA THR A 33 17.64 -7.41 9.08
C THR A 33 17.40 -8.89 8.79
N ILE A 34 16.17 -9.26 8.43
CA ILE A 34 15.81 -10.64 8.12
C ILE A 34 16.30 -11.00 6.71
N ALA A 35 16.14 -10.10 5.75
CA ALA A 35 16.55 -10.32 4.38
C ALA A 35 18.07 -10.51 4.25
N GLN A 36 18.87 -9.66 4.90
CA GLN A 36 20.34 -9.76 4.91
C GLN A 36 20.84 -11.13 5.42
N LYS A 37 20.16 -11.70 6.42
CA LYS A 37 20.47 -13.06 6.91
C LYS A 37 20.25 -14.13 5.84
N HIS A 38 19.21 -13.98 5.02
CA HIS A 38 18.93 -14.91 3.93
C HIS A 38 19.86 -14.69 2.72
N LEU A 39 20.24 -13.43 2.46
CA LEU A 39 21.19 -13.07 1.41
C LEU A 39 22.63 -13.48 1.76
N GLY A 40 22.94 -13.66 3.05
CA GLY A 40 24.29 -13.97 3.52
C GLY A 40 25.24 -12.77 3.49
N GLY A 41 24.71 -11.55 3.41
CA GLY A 41 25.48 -10.31 3.27
C GLY A 41 24.60 -9.07 3.36
N GLU A 42 25.21 -7.91 3.11
CA GLU A 42 24.49 -6.63 3.12
C GLU A 42 23.66 -6.45 1.83
N ALA A 43 22.36 -6.17 2.00
CA ALA A 43 21.48 -5.80 0.89
C ALA A 43 21.99 -4.52 0.23
N GLN A 44 22.04 -4.52 -1.10
CA GLN A 44 22.53 -3.42 -1.91
C GLN A 44 21.37 -2.62 -2.52
N SER A 45 20.21 -3.27 -2.71
CA SER A 45 19.05 -2.68 -3.36
C SER A 45 17.75 -3.05 -2.65
N LEU A 46 16.73 -2.21 -2.85
CA LEU A 46 15.36 -2.46 -2.40
C LEU A 46 14.38 -2.22 -3.55
N THR A 47 13.54 -3.21 -3.82
CA THR A 47 12.35 -3.04 -4.67
C THR A 47 11.10 -2.88 -3.80
N LEU A 48 10.40 -1.77 -3.96
CA LEU A 48 9.09 -1.51 -3.39
C LEU A 48 8.02 -1.78 -4.46
N ILE A 49 7.13 -2.73 -4.18
CA ILE A 49 6.06 -3.14 -5.09
C ILE A 49 4.75 -2.57 -4.57
N VAL A 50 4.19 -1.57 -5.24
CA VAL A 50 2.90 -0.98 -4.87
C VAL A 50 1.74 -1.90 -5.27
N ALA A 51 0.61 -1.74 -4.58
CA ALA A 51 -0.54 -2.61 -4.81
C ALA A 51 -1.10 -2.47 -6.24
N PRO A 52 -1.54 -3.57 -6.87
CA PRO A 52 -2.25 -3.52 -8.14
C PRO A 52 -3.55 -2.73 -7.99
N GLU A 53 -3.96 -2.09 -9.08
CA GLU A 53 -5.03 -1.09 -9.04
C GLU A 53 -6.37 -1.65 -8.57
N TRP A 54 -6.68 -2.91 -8.90
CA TRP A 54 -7.91 -3.55 -8.46
C TRP A 54 -8.00 -3.67 -6.92
N LYS A 55 -6.88 -3.77 -6.21
CA LYS A 55 -6.88 -3.78 -4.73
C LYS A 55 -7.18 -2.39 -4.19
N ASN A 56 -6.69 -1.33 -4.84
CA ASN A 56 -7.02 0.04 -4.47
C ASN A 56 -8.52 0.30 -4.66
N GLN A 57 -9.08 -0.08 -5.82
CA GLN A 57 -10.51 0.04 -6.11
C GLN A 57 -11.37 -0.74 -5.11
N LEU A 58 -10.96 -1.98 -4.79
CA LEU A 58 -11.62 -2.79 -3.77
C LEU A 58 -11.62 -2.10 -2.40
N SER A 59 -10.48 -1.54 -1.98
CA SER A 59 -10.35 -0.86 -0.70
C SER A 59 -11.19 0.41 -0.63
N ARG A 60 -11.17 1.23 -1.69
CA ARG A 60 -12.01 2.43 -1.78
C ARG A 60 -13.48 2.08 -1.66
N ALA A 61 -13.97 1.15 -2.49
CA ALA A 61 -15.37 0.74 -2.45
C ALA A 61 -15.78 0.16 -1.10
N ALA A 62 -14.92 -0.65 -0.47
CA ALA A 62 -15.19 -1.21 0.84
C ALA A 62 -15.25 -0.14 1.94
N ILE A 63 -14.32 0.80 1.95
CA ILE A 63 -14.28 1.91 2.92
C ILE A 63 -15.52 2.80 2.74
N THR A 64 -15.82 3.22 1.51
CA THR A 64 -17.01 4.03 1.20
C THR A 64 -18.29 3.34 1.65
N TYR A 65 -18.48 2.07 1.27
CA TYR A 65 -19.68 1.30 1.63
C TYR A 65 -19.89 1.20 3.14
N LEU A 66 -18.82 1.04 3.92
CA LEU A 66 -18.90 0.99 5.38
C LEU A 66 -19.16 2.37 5.99
N ASN A 67 -18.55 3.43 5.45
CA ASN A 67 -18.77 4.81 5.90
C ASN A 67 -20.23 5.24 5.66
N ASP A 68 -20.86 4.74 4.60
CA ASP A 68 -22.28 4.95 4.28
C ASP A 68 -23.23 4.14 5.18
N GLY A 69 -22.71 3.42 6.18
CA GLY A 69 -23.49 2.60 7.12
C GLY A 69 -23.80 1.19 6.61
N GLY A 70 -23.20 0.77 5.50
CA GLY A 70 -23.37 -0.56 4.92
C GLY A 70 -22.78 -1.66 5.81
N ASN A 71 -23.37 -2.87 5.74
CA ASN A 71 -22.86 -4.04 6.46
C ASN A 71 -21.85 -4.84 5.63
N VAL A 72 -20.71 -5.18 6.21
CA VAL A 72 -19.63 -5.92 5.54
C VAL A 72 -20.05 -7.27 4.92
N LYS A 73 -21.07 -7.94 5.47
CA LYS A 73 -21.60 -9.19 4.89
C LYS A 73 -22.35 -8.94 3.58
N GLN A 74 -22.96 -7.77 3.43
CA GLN A 74 -23.70 -7.37 2.23
C GLN A 74 -22.75 -6.82 1.15
N PHE A 75 -21.59 -6.26 1.53
CA PHE A 75 -20.59 -5.78 0.59
C PHE A 75 -20.12 -6.84 -0.42
N ILE A 76 -20.19 -8.14 -0.08
CA ILE A 76 -19.85 -9.23 -1.00
C ILE A 76 -20.71 -9.19 -2.28
N GLN A 77 -21.95 -8.68 -2.24
CA GLN A 77 -22.75 -8.55 -3.45
C GLN A 77 -22.26 -7.39 -4.32
N VAL A 78 -21.97 -6.25 -3.71
CA VAL A 78 -21.36 -5.09 -4.39
C VAL A 78 -20.03 -5.49 -5.04
N LEU A 79 -19.18 -6.22 -4.30
CA LEU A 79 -17.89 -6.71 -4.79
C LEU A 79 -18.03 -7.53 -6.09
N LYS A 80 -19.05 -8.38 -6.20
CA LYS A 80 -19.25 -9.21 -7.39
C LYS A 80 -19.66 -8.43 -8.63
N GLU A 81 -20.13 -7.20 -8.46
CA GLU A 81 -20.61 -6.32 -9.53
C GLU A 81 -19.55 -5.30 -9.96
N MET A 82 -18.37 -5.28 -9.33
CA MET A 82 -17.28 -4.36 -9.67
C MET A 82 -16.64 -4.71 -11.02
N ASP A 83 -16.22 -3.68 -11.77
CA ASP A 83 -15.75 -3.81 -13.16
C ASP A 83 -14.51 -4.73 -13.33
N PHE A 84 -13.65 -4.82 -12.32
CA PHE A 84 -12.47 -5.69 -12.36
C PHE A 84 -12.78 -7.15 -12.02
N VAL A 85 -14.02 -7.47 -11.64
CA VAL A 85 -14.47 -8.84 -11.31
C VAL A 85 -15.14 -9.47 -12.53
N ASN A 86 -14.62 -10.62 -12.95
CA ASN A 86 -15.16 -11.43 -14.03
C ASN A 86 -15.17 -12.91 -13.65
N GLU A 87 -15.83 -13.76 -14.45
CA GLU A 87 -15.99 -15.18 -14.11
C GLU A 87 -14.66 -15.95 -13.96
N SER A 88 -13.57 -15.46 -14.55
CA SER A 88 -12.25 -16.11 -14.44
C SER A 88 -11.52 -15.79 -13.12
N ASN A 89 -11.68 -14.59 -12.56
CA ASN A 89 -10.95 -14.14 -11.36
C ASN A 89 -11.82 -14.00 -10.09
N LYS A 90 -13.15 -14.12 -10.23
CA LYS A 90 -14.12 -13.96 -9.13
C LYS A 90 -13.83 -14.81 -7.90
N GLY A 91 -13.44 -16.07 -8.10
CA GLY A 91 -13.10 -16.96 -6.99
C GLY A 91 -11.91 -16.47 -6.19
N GLU A 92 -10.87 -15.99 -6.88
CA GLU A 92 -9.65 -15.45 -6.28
C GLU A 92 -9.94 -14.15 -5.52
N ILE A 93 -10.66 -13.21 -6.13
CA ILE A 93 -11.00 -11.92 -5.51
C ILE A 93 -11.85 -12.11 -4.26
N LEU A 94 -12.84 -13.00 -4.30
CA LEU A 94 -13.66 -13.33 -3.13
C LEU A 94 -12.83 -14.01 -2.02
N ALA A 95 -11.90 -14.90 -2.39
CA ALA A 95 -11.01 -15.52 -1.43
C ALA A 95 -10.07 -14.49 -0.78
N TYR A 96 -9.53 -13.57 -1.59
CA TYR A 96 -8.67 -12.48 -1.14
C TYR A 96 -9.41 -11.52 -0.19
N TRP A 97 -10.64 -11.15 -0.55
CA TRP A 97 -11.53 -10.36 0.30
C TRP A 97 -11.67 -10.98 1.69
N ASN A 98 -12.08 -12.25 1.76
CA ASN A 98 -12.34 -12.92 3.03
C ASN A 98 -11.08 -13.16 3.85
N LYS A 99 -9.94 -13.50 3.21
CA LYS A 99 -8.71 -13.89 3.92
C LYS A 99 -7.82 -12.72 4.33
N ARG A 100 -7.84 -11.61 3.57
CA ARG A 100 -6.92 -10.49 3.80
C ARG A 100 -7.65 -9.16 3.89
N MET A 101 -8.32 -8.74 2.82
CA MET A 101 -8.81 -7.36 2.71
C MET A 101 -9.85 -7.01 3.77
N LEU A 102 -10.77 -7.92 4.09
CA LEU A 102 -11.78 -7.72 5.12
C LEU A 102 -11.17 -7.28 6.44
N SER A 103 -10.17 -8.03 6.92
CA SER A 103 -9.49 -7.68 8.17
C SER A 103 -8.70 -6.38 8.07
N GLN A 104 -8.15 -6.09 6.88
CA GLN A 104 -7.33 -4.91 6.64
C GLN A 104 -8.17 -3.63 6.67
N VAL A 105 -9.39 -3.65 6.11
CA VAL A 105 -10.31 -2.50 6.12
C VAL A 105 -10.61 -2.01 7.54
N PHE A 106 -10.66 -2.92 8.52
CA PHE A 106 -10.84 -2.58 9.93
C PHE A 106 -9.55 -2.21 10.67
N LYS A 107 -8.37 -2.54 10.11
CA LYS A 107 -7.07 -2.21 10.71
C LYS A 107 -6.56 -0.83 10.30
N TRP A 108 -6.95 -0.34 9.13
CA TRP A 108 -6.60 1.02 8.72
C TRP A 108 -7.21 2.04 9.69
N ASP A 109 -6.37 2.93 10.17
CA ASP A 109 -6.77 4.11 10.92
C ASP A 109 -7.45 5.13 10.00
N ASP A 110 -8.01 6.18 10.61
CA ASP A 110 -8.76 7.20 9.87
C ASP A 110 -7.88 7.91 8.83
N LYS A 111 -6.59 8.12 9.15
CA LYS A 111 -5.66 8.73 8.20
C LYS A 111 -5.40 7.84 6.98
N SER A 112 -5.10 6.56 7.20
CA SER A 112 -4.92 5.60 6.10
C SER A 112 -6.16 5.49 5.23
N LYS A 113 -7.36 5.47 5.84
CA LYS A 113 -8.61 5.44 5.09
C LYS A 113 -8.81 6.70 4.25
N SER A 114 -8.53 7.88 4.79
CA SER A 114 -8.56 9.13 4.02
C SER A 114 -7.66 9.04 2.81
N LEU A 115 -6.38 8.72 3.00
CA LEU A 115 -5.40 8.62 1.90
C LEU A 115 -5.82 7.65 0.79
N ILE A 116 -6.40 6.50 1.17
CA ILE A 116 -6.91 5.52 0.19
C ILE A 116 -8.09 6.10 -0.59
N LEU A 117 -9.00 6.80 0.08
CA LEU A 117 -10.15 7.47 -0.55
C LEU A 117 -9.74 8.67 -1.41
N ASP A 118 -8.66 9.36 -1.04
CA ASP A 118 -8.08 10.52 -1.75
C ASP A 118 -7.24 10.10 -2.97
N GLU A 119 -7.19 8.80 -3.28
CA GLU A 119 -6.49 8.24 -4.45
C GLU A 119 -5.00 8.61 -4.53
N ILE A 120 -4.31 8.55 -3.39
CA ILE A 120 -2.87 8.81 -3.33
C ILE A 120 -2.08 7.96 -4.35
N ASN A 121 -1.25 8.62 -5.14
CA ASN A 121 -0.37 7.97 -6.10
C ASN A 121 0.90 7.43 -5.40
N GLU A 122 0.79 6.24 -4.78
CA GLU A 122 1.91 5.62 -4.05
C GLU A 122 3.16 5.43 -4.91
N LEU A 123 2.98 5.13 -6.21
CA LEU A 123 4.09 4.94 -7.13
C LEU A 123 4.90 6.24 -7.25
N GLU A 124 4.23 7.36 -7.53
CA GLU A 124 4.87 8.68 -7.65
C GLU A 124 5.47 9.11 -6.31
N VAL A 125 4.69 9.03 -5.23
CA VAL A 125 5.12 9.45 -3.90
C VAL A 125 6.38 8.72 -3.48
N LEU A 126 6.45 7.40 -3.63
CA LEU A 126 7.64 6.63 -3.22
C LEU A 126 8.80 6.80 -4.20
N SER A 127 8.53 6.93 -5.51
CA SER A 127 9.58 7.13 -6.51
C SER A 127 10.30 8.45 -6.31
N ASP A 128 9.56 9.53 -6.03
CA ASP A 128 10.13 10.86 -5.77
C ASP A 128 11.04 10.91 -4.54
N ARG A 129 10.92 9.94 -3.63
CA ARG A 129 11.72 9.84 -2.40
C ARG A 129 12.64 8.62 -2.38
N ALA A 130 12.79 7.92 -3.50
CA ALA A 130 13.61 6.71 -3.57
C ALA A 130 15.05 6.96 -3.10
N GLU A 131 15.67 8.08 -3.51
CA GLU A 131 17.02 8.45 -3.07
C GLU A 131 17.11 8.67 -1.56
N PHE A 132 16.11 9.34 -0.96
CA PHE A 132 16.05 9.54 0.48
C PHE A 132 15.91 8.20 1.23
N ILE A 133 15.03 7.32 0.75
CA ILE A 133 14.83 5.99 1.32
C ILE A 133 16.13 5.16 1.22
N ALA A 134 16.84 5.23 0.09
CA ALA A 134 18.11 4.54 -0.11
C ALA A 134 19.15 5.00 0.91
N GLY A 135 19.28 6.33 1.11
CA GLY A 135 20.17 6.90 2.12
C GLY A 135 19.82 6.50 3.55
N GLU A 136 18.53 6.58 3.92
CA GLU A 136 18.05 6.19 5.27
C GLU A 136 18.18 4.71 5.57
N LEU A 137 18.24 3.88 4.53
CA LEU A 137 18.42 2.44 4.65
C LEU A 137 19.84 2.00 4.37
N ASP A 138 20.79 2.88 4.03
CA ASP A 138 22.15 2.52 3.62
C ASP A 138 22.14 1.46 2.50
N LEU A 139 21.55 1.84 1.37
CA LEU A 139 21.42 1.04 0.14
C LEU A 139 21.97 1.85 -1.04
N GLY A 140 22.43 1.16 -2.09
CA GLY A 140 22.84 1.80 -3.34
C GLY A 140 21.66 2.30 -4.17
N GLU A 141 20.53 1.59 -4.16
CA GLU A 141 19.34 1.98 -4.91
C GLU A 141 18.02 1.52 -4.28
N VAL A 142 16.95 2.27 -4.58
CA VAL A 142 15.58 1.90 -4.30
C VAL A 142 14.79 2.03 -5.60
N VAL A 143 14.09 0.98 -5.99
CA VAL A 143 13.24 0.97 -7.19
C VAL A 143 11.80 0.77 -6.75
N VAL A 144 10.89 1.60 -7.27
CA VAL A 144 9.46 1.47 -7.01
C VAL A 144 8.77 1.01 -8.29
N VAL A 145 8.00 -0.07 -8.20
CA VAL A 145 7.29 -0.66 -9.33
C VAL A 145 5.85 -0.97 -8.95
N THR A 146 4.97 -1.02 -9.94
CA THR A 146 3.65 -1.60 -9.75
C THR A 146 3.75 -3.13 -9.72
N ALA A 147 2.77 -3.79 -9.10
CA ALA A 147 2.70 -5.24 -9.06
C ALA A 147 2.73 -5.88 -10.46
N GLU A 148 2.12 -5.22 -11.46
CA GLU A 148 2.10 -5.68 -12.85
C GLU A 148 3.45 -5.54 -13.57
N ASN A 149 4.30 -4.62 -13.10
CA ASN A 149 5.62 -4.33 -13.67
C ASN A 149 6.76 -4.95 -12.86
N TYR A 150 6.46 -5.68 -11.79
CA TYR A 150 7.46 -6.37 -11.00
C TYR A 150 8.04 -7.56 -11.77
N PRO A 151 9.37 -7.62 -11.98
CA PRO A 151 9.98 -8.67 -12.82
C PRO A 151 10.15 -10.01 -12.10
N GLY A 152 9.96 -10.07 -10.78
CA GLY A 152 10.10 -11.29 -10.01
C GLY A 152 8.84 -12.18 -10.09
N ASP A 153 9.05 -13.50 -9.98
CA ASP A 153 7.99 -14.52 -9.93
C ASP A 153 8.00 -15.23 -8.56
N ASP A 154 8.19 -14.45 -7.49
CA ASP A 154 8.28 -14.95 -6.11
C ASP A 154 7.01 -14.71 -5.29
N GLY A 155 5.93 -14.25 -5.93
CA GLY A 155 4.62 -14.06 -5.31
C GLY A 155 4.52 -12.76 -4.49
N ARG A 156 5.53 -11.89 -4.54
CA ARG A 156 5.58 -10.64 -3.76
C ARG A 156 4.62 -9.58 -4.30
N GLU A 157 4.40 -9.55 -5.60
CA GLU A 157 3.39 -8.73 -6.28
C GLU A 157 1.98 -8.97 -5.71
N ASN A 158 1.69 -10.21 -5.30
CA ASN A 158 0.41 -10.59 -4.71
C ASN A 158 0.25 -10.15 -3.24
N SER A 159 1.35 -9.83 -2.55
CA SER A 159 1.33 -9.48 -1.12
C SER A 159 1.11 -8.00 -0.85
N ALA A 160 1.31 -7.13 -1.84
CA ALA A 160 1.15 -5.68 -1.69
C ALA A 160 -0.31 -5.31 -1.36
N LEU A 161 -0.45 -4.29 -0.51
CA LEU A 161 -1.71 -3.70 -0.05
C LEU A 161 -1.62 -2.17 -0.19
N PRO A 162 -2.76 -1.46 -0.33
CA PRO A 162 -2.73 -0.01 -0.32
C PRO A 162 -2.04 0.53 0.95
N LEU A 163 -1.14 1.50 0.77
CA LEU A 163 -0.26 2.10 1.79
C LEU A 163 0.72 1.13 2.46
N ASN A 164 0.86 -0.09 1.93
CA ASN A 164 1.77 -1.10 2.46
C ASN A 164 2.37 -1.91 1.29
N PRO A 165 3.35 -1.30 0.58
CA PRO A 165 4.01 -1.96 -0.54
C PRO A 165 4.75 -3.21 -0.08
N SER A 166 4.90 -4.18 -0.98
CA SER A 166 5.78 -5.32 -0.73
C SER A 166 7.24 -4.90 -0.87
N ILE A 167 8.08 -5.46 0.00
CA ILE A 167 9.48 -5.06 0.17
C ILE A 167 10.35 -6.27 -0.20
N VAL A 168 11.24 -6.08 -1.17
CA VAL A 168 12.18 -7.10 -1.64
C VAL A 168 13.59 -6.53 -1.62
N PHE A 169 14.48 -7.13 -0.84
CA PHE A 169 15.89 -6.77 -0.80
C PHE A 169 16.70 -7.73 -1.66
N ALA A 170 17.75 -7.20 -2.31
CA ALA A 170 18.76 -7.96 -3.01
C ALA A 170 20.16 -7.42 -2.70
#